data_AF-A0A6B2XLG3-F1
#
_entry.id   AF-A0A6B2XLG3-F1
#
_cell.length_a   1.000
_cell.length_b   1.000
_cell.length_c   1.000
_cell.angle_alpha   90.00
_cell.angle_beta   90.00
_cell.angle_gamma   90.00
#
_symmetry.space_group_name_H-M   'P 1'
#
loop_
_entity.id
_entity.type
_entity.pdbx_description
1 polymer ?
#
loop_
_entity_poly.entity_id
_entity_poly.type
_entity_poly.pdbx_seq_one_letter_code
_entity_poly.pdbx_strand_id
1 'polypeptide(L)'
;MPEVQALYVLSSSADAPNNVTRFSTDSDFDLAIVLDVPLKEDEWRPSPADTYALVRERLPAWAPEFSFYLPVPWGRMEVNVHQLLFHYEADPRTTWNSDKCDAYANKGEPLLDRENAFEALILRKTREQLWRLEGETQRLHNRITWDVREIPLRMARRVGAPTGHFVLSGALDEIVDWLYARSGRLLPNMKWKLHS
;
A
#
# COMPACT_ATOMS: atom_id res chain seq x y z
N MET A 1 1.30 -11.00 27.13
CA MET A 1 1.92 -11.55 25.90
C MET A 1 1.52 -10.64 24.75
N PRO A 2 2.30 -10.52 23.66
CA PRO A 2 1.86 -9.76 22.51
C PRO A 2 0.59 -10.39 21.95
N GLU A 3 -0.41 -9.57 21.70
CA GLU A 3 -1.70 -10.03 21.21
C GLU A 3 -1.95 -9.54 19.78
N VAL A 4 -2.87 -10.19 19.08
CA VAL A 4 -3.29 -9.74 17.75
C VAL A 4 -4.18 -8.52 17.94
N GLN A 5 -3.69 -7.34 17.56
CA GLN A 5 -4.45 -6.10 17.56
C GLN A 5 -5.50 -6.11 16.45
N ALA A 6 -5.13 -6.59 15.27
CA ALA A 6 -6.00 -6.67 14.12
C ALA A 6 -5.59 -7.78 13.13
N LEU A 7 -6.58 -8.29 12.39
CA LEU A 7 -6.42 -9.25 11.30
C LEU A 7 -7.26 -8.77 10.11
N TYR A 8 -6.63 -8.63 8.95
CA TYR A 8 -7.27 -8.15 7.73
C TYR A 8 -6.98 -9.09 6.55
N VAL A 9 -7.96 -9.26 5.66
CA VAL A 9 -7.74 -9.80 4.32
C VAL A 9 -7.46 -8.64 3.38
N LEU A 10 -6.37 -8.71 2.62
CA LEU A 10 -5.95 -7.68 1.65
C LEU A 10 -6.02 -8.16 0.20
N SER A 11 -6.47 -9.39 -0.01
CA SER A 11 -6.52 -10.03 -1.31
C SER A 11 -7.69 -9.52 -2.16
N SER A 12 -7.68 -9.89 -3.44
CA SER A 12 -8.82 -9.64 -4.33
C SER A 12 -10.10 -10.40 -3.95
N SER A 13 -10.07 -11.27 -2.92
CA SER A 13 -11.25 -11.92 -2.34
C SER A 13 -11.86 -11.15 -1.19
N ALA A 14 -11.20 -10.11 -0.67
CA ALA A 14 -11.69 -9.35 0.48
C ALA A 14 -13.07 -8.75 0.20
N ASP A 15 -14.01 -8.93 1.12
CA ASP A 15 -15.32 -8.29 1.09
C ASP A 15 -15.20 -6.86 1.63
N ALA A 16 -15.00 -5.90 0.71
CA ALA A 16 -14.89 -4.50 1.03
C ALA A 16 -15.70 -3.64 0.04
N PRO A 17 -16.30 -2.51 0.47
CA PRO A 17 -17.25 -1.74 -0.35
C PRO A 17 -16.70 -1.28 -1.70
N ASN A 18 -15.39 -1.03 -1.78
CA ASN A 18 -14.71 -0.54 -2.98
C ASN A 18 -13.83 -1.62 -3.64
N ASN A 19 -13.93 -2.87 -3.19
CA ASN A 19 -13.23 -4.01 -3.78
C ASN A 19 -14.19 -4.82 -4.64
N VAL A 20 -14.17 -4.58 -5.95
CA VAL A 20 -14.84 -5.49 -6.88
C VAL A 20 -14.06 -6.79 -6.90
N THR A 21 -14.60 -7.85 -6.27
CA THR A 21 -13.96 -9.17 -6.19
C THR A 21 -13.57 -9.65 -7.57
N ARG A 22 -12.27 -9.87 -7.79
CA ARG A 22 -11.71 -10.44 -9.03
C ARG A 22 -10.87 -11.68 -8.74
N PHE A 23 -11.10 -12.29 -7.59
CA PHE A 23 -10.41 -13.47 -7.14
C PHE A 23 -10.63 -14.63 -8.12
N SER A 24 -9.53 -15.25 -8.55
CA SER A 24 -9.54 -16.28 -9.58
C SER A 24 -8.48 -17.35 -9.31
N THR A 25 -8.36 -18.34 -10.20
CA THR A 25 -7.37 -19.41 -10.09
C THR A 25 -5.93 -18.92 -10.13
N ASP A 26 -5.70 -17.71 -10.63
CA ASP A 26 -4.38 -17.07 -10.73
C ASP A 26 -4.10 -16.08 -9.59
N SER A 27 -4.99 -16.02 -8.59
CA SER A 27 -4.86 -15.10 -7.44
C SER A 27 -4.09 -15.73 -6.29
N ASP A 28 -3.24 -14.92 -5.68
CA ASP A 28 -2.69 -15.10 -4.34
C ASP A 28 -3.68 -14.62 -3.27
N PHE A 29 -3.40 -15.00 -2.02
CA PHE A 29 -4.20 -14.61 -0.87
C PHE A 29 -3.36 -13.84 0.16
N ASP A 30 -3.59 -12.54 0.26
CA ASP A 30 -2.88 -11.68 1.20
C ASP A 30 -3.64 -11.51 2.51
N LEU A 31 -2.94 -11.73 3.62
CA LEU A 31 -3.39 -11.47 4.98
C LEU A 31 -2.48 -10.44 5.65
N ALA A 32 -3.05 -9.58 6.49
CA ALA A 32 -2.29 -8.74 7.39
C ALA A 32 -2.59 -9.08 8.84
N ILE A 33 -1.54 -9.34 9.61
CA ILE A 33 -1.62 -9.55 11.06
C ILE A 33 -0.94 -8.38 11.74
N VAL A 34 -1.70 -7.61 12.51
CA VAL A 34 -1.19 -6.48 13.28
C VAL A 34 -0.98 -6.93 14.72
N LEU A 35 0.28 -6.89 15.17
CA LEU A 35 0.67 -7.31 16.50
C LEU A 35 0.78 -6.12 17.43
N ASP A 36 0.20 -6.26 18.61
CA ASP A 36 0.40 -5.34 19.72
C ASP A 36 1.69 -5.69 20.47
N VAL A 37 2.80 -5.16 19.97
CA VAL A 37 4.12 -5.26 20.60
C VAL A 37 4.53 -3.86 21.02
N PRO A 38 4.60 -3.57 22.33
CA PRO A 38 5.01 -2.26 22.83
C PRO A 38 6.38 -1.86 22.29
N LEU A 39 6.46 -0.63 21.76
CA LEU A 39 7.67 -0.02 21.24
C LEU A 39 8.04 1.19 22.11
N LYS A 40 9.30 1.25 22.57
CA LYS A 40 9.83 2.44 23.25
C LYS A 40 10.20 3.51 22.22
N GLU A 41 10.24 4.77 22.65
CA GLU A 41 10.49 5.91 21.75
C GLU A 41 11.83 5.80 20.98
N ASP A 42 12.86 5.25 21.64
CA ASP A 42 14.22 5.04 21.14
C ASP A 42 14.40 3.74 20.34
N GLU A 43 13.37 2.92 20.22
CA GLU A 43 13.38 1.65 19.45
C GLU A 43 12.87 1.83 18.01
N TRP A 44 12.24 2.96 17.70
CA TRP A 44 11.79 3.26 16.34
C TRP A 44 12.98 3.50 15.39
N ARG A 45 12.90 2.94 14.18
CA ARG A 45 13.87 3.13 13.10
C ARG A 45 13.13 3.46 11.80
N PRO A 46 13.73 4.26 10.88
CA PRO A 46 13.12 4.56 9.59
C PRO A 46 12.84 3.31 8.75
N SER A 47 13.72 2.30 8.83
CA SER A 47 13.52 1.00 8.21
C SER A 47 12.67 0.10 9.11
N PRO A 48 11.54 -0.46 8.63
CA PRO A 48 10.76 -1.43 9.40
C PRO A 48 11.60 -2.63 9.81
N ALA A 49 12.47 -3.14 8.94
CA ALA A 49 13.30 -4.31 9.23
C ALA A 49 14.20 -4.09 10.46
N ASP A 50 14.74 -2.88 10.62
CA ASP A 50 15.61 -2.54 11.74
C ASP A 50 14.83 -2.48 13.06
N THR A 51 13.61 -1.91 13.04
CA THR A 51 12.73 -1.95 14.22
C THR A 51 12.33 -3.39 14.57
N TYR A 52 12.02 -4.22 13.59
CA TYR A 52 11.64 -5.62 13.81
C TYR A 52 12.79 -6.42 14.43
N ALA A 53 14.03 -6.15 14.01
CA ALA A 53 15.22 -6.74 14.60
C ALA A 53 15.35 -6.39 16.10
N LEU A 54 15.06 -5.15 16.49
CA LEU A 54 15.12 -4.69 17.89
C LEU A 54 14.03 -5.30 18.79
N VAL A 55 12.88 -5.62 18.22
CA VAL A 55 11.75 -6.18 18.99
C VAL A 55 11.62 -7.69 18.83
N ARG A 56 12.56 -8.35 18.14
CA ARG A 56 12.44 -9.77 17.75
C ARG A 56 12.14 -10.70 18.92
N GLU A 57 12.81 -10.50 20.06
CA GLU A 57 12.60 -11.31 21.27
C GLU A 57 11.22 -11.13 21.90
N ARG A 58 10.51 -10.05 21.56
CA ARG A 58 9.14 -9.77 21.99
C ARG A 58 8.11 -10.28 20.98
N LEU A 59 8.49 -10.70 19.78
CA LEU A 59 7.54 -11.23 18.80
C LEU A 59 7.02 -12.59 19.27
N PRO A 60 5.72 -12.90 19.07
CA PRO A 60 5.21 -14.20 19.40
C PRO A 60 5.80 -15.26 18.47
N ALA A 61 6.24 -16.39 19.04
CA ALA A 61 6.89 -17.48 18.30
C ALA A 61 5.99 -18.13 17.22
N TRP A 62 4.67 -17.93 17.31
CA TRP A 62 3.71 -18.43 16.32
C TRP A 62 3.53 -17.48 15.12
N ALA A 63 4.01 -16.24 15.19
CA ALA A 63 3.81 -15.29 14.09
C ALA A 63 4.57 -15.75 12.83
N PRO A 64 3.89 -15.86 11.68
CA PRO A 64 4.50 -16.30 10.43
C PRO A 64 5.41 -15.19 9.86
N GLU A 65 6.61 -15.56 9.39
CA GLU A 65 7.59 -14.58 8.89
C GLU A 65 7.49 -14.28 7.37
N PHE A 66 6.70 -15.02 6.57
CA PHE A 66 6.86 -14.98 5.11
C PHE A 66 5.57 -15.28 4.31
N SER A 67 5.30 -16.54 4.00
CA SER A 67 4.19 -17.00 3.16
C SER A 67 4.08 -18.53 3.26
N PHE A 68 2.94 -19.09 2.88
CA PHE A 68 2.78 -20.55 2.78
C PHE A 68 1.80 -20.92 1.68
N TYR A 69 1.74 -22.20 1.32
CA TYR A 69 0.84 -22.68 0.27
C TYR A 69 -0.27 -23.53 0.86
N LEU A 70 -1.51 -23.23 0.49
CA LEU A 70 -2.68 -24.05 0.82
C LEU A 70 -3.13 -24.89 -0.39
N PRO A 71 -3.58 -26.15 -0.17
CA PRO A 71 -4.24 -26.91 -1.22
C PRO A 71 -5.61 -26.29 -1.51
N VAL A 72 -5.91 -26.10 -2.79
CA VAL A 72 -7.20 -25.58 -3.30
C VAL A 72 -7.68 -26.46 -4.47
N PRO A 73 -8.97 -26.44 -4.85
CA PRO A 73 -9.49 -27.31 -5.91
C PRO A 73 -8.76 -27.22 -7.26
N TRP A 74 -8.15 -26.07 -7.55
CA TRP A 74 -7.40 -25.81 -8.78
C TRP A 74 -5.87 -25.92 -8.63
N GLY A 75 -5.36 -26.42 -7.50
CA GLY A 75 -3.93 -26.65 -7.29
C GLY A 75 -3.45 -26.17 -5.93
N ARG A 76 -2.43 -25.29 -5.93
CA ARG A 76 -1.87 -24.69 -4.72
C ARG A 76 -2.01 -23.18 -4.81
N MET A 77 -2.44 -22.58 -3.73
CA MET A 77 -2.58 -21.13 -3.61
C MET A 77 -1.53 -20.61 -2.64
N GLU A 78 -0.79 -19.58 -3.05
CA GLU A 78 0.12 -18.85 -2.17
C GLU A 78 -0.68 -17.95 -1.24
N VAL A 79 -0.33 -18.00 0.04
CA VAL A 79 -0.87 -17.15 1.10
C VAL A 79 0.29 -16.31 1.65
N ASN A 80 0.24 -15.00 1.45
CA ASN A 80 1.22 -14.07 1.98
C ASN A 80 0.73 -13.50 3.31
N VAL A 81 1.61 -13.41 4.31
CA VAL A 81 1.26 -12.83 5.60
C VAL A 81 2.10 -11.58 5.85
N HIS A 82 1.46 -10.43 5.78
CA HIS A 82 2.02 -9.14 6.13
C HIS A 82 1.93 -8.94 7.65
N GLN A 83 3.02 -9.24 8.35
CA GLN A 83 3.13 -8.91 9.76
C GLN A 83 3.36 -7.40 9.92
N LEU A 84 2.53 -6.75 10.73
CA LEU A 84 2.64 -5.34 11.12
C LEU A 84 2.80 -5.21 12.64
N LEU A 85 3.48 -4.15 13.09
CA LEU A 85 3.58 -3.80 14.52
C LEU A 85 2.73 -2.56 14.79
N PHE A 86 1.67 -2.69 15.59
CA PHE A 86 0.72 -1.59 15.79
C PHE A 86 1.40 -0.29 16.22
N HIS A 87 2.27 -0.35 17.23
CA HIS A 87 2.98 0.81 17.75
C HIS A 87 3.94 1.45 16.72
N TYR A 88 4.57 0.64 15.87
CA TYR A 88 5.40 1.17 14.78
C TYR A 88 4.55 1.89 13.74
N GLU A 89 3.44 1.27 13.31
CA GLU A 89 2.54 1.85 12.31
C GLU A 89 1.83 3.10 12.83
N ALA A 90 1.51 3.12 14.12
CA ALA A 90 0.87 4.25 14.80
C ALA A 90 1.81 5.43 15.06
N ASP A 91 3.13 5.20 15.06
CA ASP A 91 4.12 6.26 15.30
C ASP A 91 3.98 7.39 14.24
N PRO A 92 4.01 8.67 14.64
CA PRO A 92 3.93 9.81 13.72
C PRO A 92 5.06 9.86 12.69
N ARG A 93 6.23 9.27 12.99
CA ARG A 93 7.39 9.20 12.09
C ARG A 93 7.20 8.17 10.99
N THR A 94 6.35 7.16 11.20
CA THR A 94 6.03 6.14 10.19
C THR A 94 5.01 6.69 9.22
N THR A 95 5.35 6.74 7.94
CA THR A 95 4.43 7.25 6.90
C THR A 95 3.96 6.13 5.99
N TRP A 96 2.67 6.12 5.67
CA TRP A 96 2.11 5.20 4.70
C TRP A 96 2.11 5.86 3.33
N ASN A 97 2.50 5.10 2.31
CA ASN A 97 2.33 5.52 0.93
C ASN A 97 0.87 5.35 0.49
N SER A 98 0.51 5.91 -0.66
CA SER A 98 -0.84 5.83 -1.22
C SER A 98 -1.32 4.38 -1.39
N ASP A 99 -0.45 3.50 -1.91
CA ASP A 99 -0.76 2.08 -2.12
C ASP A 99 -1.18 1.38 -0.82
N LYS A 100 -0.43 1.58 0.27
CA LYS A 100 -0.76 1.00 1.58
C LYS A 100 -2.07 1.59 2.10
N CYS A 101 -2.24 2.91 2.03
CA CYS A 101 -3.52 3.53 2.43
C CYS A 101 -4.70 2.97 1.63
N ASP A 102 -4.58 2.80 0.31
CA ASP A 102 -5.65 2.30 -0.55
C ASP A 102 -5.96 0.83 -0.25
N ALA A 103 -4.93 0.00 -0.09
CA ALA A 103 -5.06 -1.40 0.25
C ALA A 103 -5.87 -1.59 1.54
N TYR A 104 -5.55 -0.84 2.60
CA TYR A 104 -6.27 -0.98 3.87
C TYR A 104 -7.63 -0.26 3.88
N ALA A 105 -7.73 0.95 3.33
CA ALA A 105 -8.95 1.76 3.44
C ALA A 105 -10.07 1.33 2.46
N ASN A 106 -9.72 0.84 1.27
CA ASN A 106 -10.69 0.55 0.22
C ASN A 106 -10.83 -0.94 -0.08
N LYS A 107 -9.80 -1.74 0.20
CA LYS A 107 -9.70 -3.14 -0.22
C LYS A 107 -9.56 -4.12 0.94
N GLY A 108 -9.31 -3.62 2.15
CA GLY A 108 -9.11 -4.44 3.33
C GLY A 108 -10.43 -4.88 3.92
N GLU A 109 -10.61 -6.18 4.13
CA GLU A 109 -11.71 -6.74 4.91
C GLU A 109 -11.21 -6.98 6.35
N PRO A 110 -11.78 -6.32 7.37
CA PRO A 110 -11.43 -6.58 8.76
C PRO A 110 -12.06 -7.91 9.23
N LEU A 111 -11.21 -8.87 9.62
CA LEU A 111 -11.64 -10.09 10.30
C LEU A 111 -11.64 -9.93 11.83
N LEU A 112 -10.74 -9.08 12.34
CA LEU A 112 -10.61 -8.69 13.74
C LEU A 112 -10.00 -7.30 13.81
N ASP A 113 -10.56 -6.43 14.66
CA ASP A 113 -9.94 -5.16 15.03
C ASP A 113 -10.34 -4.82 16.47
N ARG A 114 -9.39 -4.87 17.39
CA ARG A 114 -9.69 -4.63 18.80
C ARG A 114 -9.89 -3.14 19.03
N GLU A 115 -11.03 -2.81 19.61
CA GLU A 115 -11.42 -1.43 19.92
C GLU A 115 -11.43 -0.51 18.68
N ASN A 116 -11.48 -1.09 17.48
CA ASN A 116 -11.34 -0.39 16.19
C ASN A 116 -10.07 0.47 16.10
N ALA A 117 -9.01 0.10 16.83
CA ALA A 117 -7.82 0.92 16.92
C ALA A 117 -7.03 0.95 15.60
N PHE A 118 -7.03 -0.16 14.85
CA PHE A 118 -6.36 -0.19 13.54
C PHE A 118 -7.19 0.50 12.46
N GLU A 119 -8.51 0.37 12.47
CA GLU A 119 -9.43 1.16 11.64
C GLU A 119 -9.21 2.66 11.85
N ALA A 120 -9.14 3.11 13.11
CA ALA A 120 -8.86 4.51 13.44
C ALA A 120 -7.48 4.96 12.91
N LEU A 121 -6.48 4.08 12.97
CA LEU A 121 -5.17 4.33 12.38
C LEU A 121 -5.24 4.45 10.85
N ILE A 122 -5.93 3.53 10.16
CA ILE A 122 -6.13 3.54 8.72
C ILE A 122 -6.79 4.85 8.28
N LEU A 123 -7.86 5.26 8.97
CA LEU A 123 -8.56 6.53 8.70
C LEU A 123 -7.63 7.73 8.86
N ARG A 124 -6.82 7.77 9.92
CA ARG A 124 -5.85 8.85 10.16
C ARG A 124 -4.79 8.90 9.07
N LYS A 125 -4.11 7.79 8.79
CA LYS A 125 -3.04 7.70 7.77
C LYS A 125 -3.58 8.02 6.37
N THR A 126 -4.79 7.58 6.06
CA THR A 126 -5.47 7.89 4.80
C THR A 126 -5.74 9.38 4.64
N ARG A 127 -6.26 10.04 5.68
CA ARG A 127 -6.49 11.51 5.64
C ARG A 127 -5.19 12.29 5.48
N GLU A 128 -4.15 11.93 6.23
CA GLU A 128 -2.82 12.54 6.10
C GLU A 128 -2.28 12.41 4.68
N GLN A 129 -2.47 11.24 4.05
CA GLN A 129 -2.00 11.00 2.69
C GLN A 129 -2.81 11.76 1.64
N LEU A 130 -4.13 11.87 1.79
CA LEU A 130 -4.96 12.68 0.90
C LEU A 130 -4.56 14.16 0.94
N TRP A 131 -4.26 14.72 2.12
CA TRP A 131 -3.76 16.09 2.23
C TRP A 131 -2.40 16.29 1.53
N ARG A 132 -1.51 15.29 1.60
CA ARG A 132 -0.23 15.34 0.86
C ARG A 132 -0.45 15.32 -0.65
N LEU A 133 -1.36 14.47 -1.12
CA LEU A 133 -1.71 14.37 -2.55
C LEU A 133 -2.34 15.66 -3.09
N GLU A 134 -3.13 16.37 -2.28
CA GLU A 134 -3.67 17.69 -2.65
C GLU A 134 -2.54 18.70 -2.93
N GLY A 135 -1.50 18.71 -2.10
CA GLY A 135 -0.31 19.55 -2.32
C GLY A 135 0.44 19.20 -3.61
N GLU A 136 0.59 17.90 -3.91
CA GLU A 136 1.25 17.41 -5.13
C GLU A 136 0.44 17.69 -6.41
N THR A 137 -0.89 17.77 -6.30
CA THR A 137 -1.79 18.04 -7.43
C THR A 137 -1.45 19.36 -8.13
N GLN A 138 -1.10 20.40 -7.36
CA GLN A 138 -0.70 21.70 -7.90
C GLN A 138 0.66 21.63 -8.59
N ARG A 139 1.61 20.83 -8.06
CA ARG A 139 2.93 20.62 -8.68
C ARG A 139 2.80 19.94 -10.04
N LEU A 140 2.00 18.87 -10.12
CA LEU A 140 1.78 18.10 -11.35
C LEU A 140 1.07 18.92 -12.44
N HIS A 141 0.03 19.67 -12.06
CA HIS A 141 -0.68 20.55 -13.00
C HIS A 141 0.26 21.54 -13.71
N ASN A 142 1.21 22.13 -12.98
CA ASN A 142 2.15 23.10 -13.54
C ASN A 142 3.17 22.50 -14.51
N ARG A 143 3.39 21.18 -14.44
CA ARG A 143 4.43 20.49 -15.22
C ARG A 143 3.92 19.63 -16.35
N ILE A 144 2.61 19.34 -16.39
CA ILE A 144 1.99 18.42 -17.35
C ILE A 144 2.37 18.71 -18.82
N THR A 145 2.40 19.98 -19.23
CA THR A 145 2.81 20.37 -20.59
C THR A 145 4.25 19.95 -20.89
N TRP A 146 5.15 20.12 -19.92
CA TRP A 146 6.56 19.78 -20.09
C TRP A 146 6.79 18.27 -20.04
N ASP A 147 6.26 17.61 -19.02
CA ASP A 147 6.51 16.20 -18.76
C ASP A 147 5.85 15.29 -19.82
N VAL A 148 4.69 15.68 -20.37
CA VAL A 148 3.92 14.85 -21.32
C VAL A 148 4.22 15.20 -22.78
N ARG A 149 4.40 16.48 -23.10
CA ARG A 149 4.53 16.93 -24.49
C ARG A 149 5.97 17.23 -24.87
N GLU A 150 6.64 18.10 -24.12
CA GLU A 150 7.93 18.64 -24.54
C GLU A 150 9.10 17.67 -24.31
N ILE A 151 9.19 17.07 -23.12
CA ILE A 151 10.31 16.19 -22.75
C ILE A 151 10.33 14.91 -23.58
N PRO A 152 9.21 14.16 -23.75
CA PRO A 152 9.21 12.94 -24.54
C PRO A 152 9.62 13.17 -26.00
N LEU A 153 9.12 14.24 -26.62
CA LEU A 153 9.49 14.61 -27.99
C LEU A 153 10.97 14.99 -28.11
N ARG A 154 11.52 15.72 -27.13
CA ARG A 154 12.95 16.05 -27.11
C ARG A 154 13.81 14.79 -26.96
N MET A 155 13.43 13.86 -26.10
CA MET A 155 14.15 12.61 -25.90
C MET A 155 14.06 11.71 -27.12
N ALA A 156 12.88 11.63 -27.76
CA ALA A 156 12.70 10.92 -29.02
C ALA A 156 13.65 11.43 -30.11
N ARG A 157 13.82 12.76 -30.22
CA ARG A 157 14.71 13.39 -31.20
C ARG A 157 16.20 13.23 -30.88
N ARG A 158 16.57 13.19 -29.59
CA ARG A 158 17.98 13.17 -29.15
C ARG A 158 18.57 11.78 -29.01
N VAL A 159 17.79 10.85 -28.47
CA VAL A 159 18.25 9.51 -28.07
C VAL A 159 17.56 8.42 -28.89
N GLY A 160 16.35 8.68 -29.37
CA GLY A 160 15.58 7.78 -30.21
C GLY A 160 14.16 7.57 -29.67
N ALA A 161 13.27 7.15 -30.57
CA ALA A 161 11.85 6.95 -30.27
C ALA A 161 11.58 6.05 -29.03
N PRO A 162 12.31 4.94 -28.78
CA PRO A 162 12.07 4.10 -27.60
C PRO A 162 12.25 4.86 -26.28
N THR A 163 13.28 5.70 -26.17
CA THR A 163 13.50 6.53 -24.97
C THR A 163 12.41 7.58 -24.82
N GLY A 164 11.97 8.19 -25.92
CA GLY A 164 10.81 9.09 -25.91
C GLY A 164 9.54 8.41 -25.39
N HIS A 165 9.25 7.19 -25.85
CA HIS A 165 8.11 6.40 -25.36
C HIS A 165 8.23 6.03 -23.88
N PHE A 166 9.42 5.64 -23.42
CA PHE A 166 9.64 5.33 -22.00
C PHE A 166 9.34 6.53 -21.10
N VAL A 167 9.84 7.72 -21.47
CA VAL A 167 9.58 8.95 -20.70
C VAL A 167 8.11 9.35 -20.76
N LEU A 168 7.46 9.19 -21.92
CA LEU A 168 6.02 9.43 -22.04
C LEU A 168 5.21 8.51 -21.13
N SER A 169 5.57 7.23 -21.03
CA SER A 169 4.89 6.28 -20.14
C SER A 169 4.91 6.74 -18.69
N GLY A 170 6.08 7.14 -18.18
CA GLY A 170 6.19 7.66 -16.81
C GLY A 170 5.39 8.94 -16.59
N ALA A 171 5.36 9.84 -17.58
CA ALA A 171 4.55 11.06 -17.50
C ALA A 171 3.04 10.75 -17.52
N LEU A 172 2.59 9.75 -18.28
CA LEU A 172 1.19 9.31 -18.28
C LEU A 172 0.80 8.72 -16.92
N ASP A 173 1.68 7.94 -16.28
CA ASP A 173 1.44 7.44 -14.93
C ASP A 173 1.24 8.58 -13.93
N GLU A 174 2.05 9.65 -14.02
CA GLU A 174 1.91 10.85 -13.18
C GLU A 174 0.58 11.60 -13.45
N ILE A 175 0.09 11.64 -14.68
CA ILE A 175 -1.23 12.23 -15.00
C ILE A 175 -2.35 11.41 -14.35
N VAL A 176 -2.28 10.09 -14.45
CA VAL A 176 -3.29 9.23 -13.84
C VAL A 176 -3.28 9.42 -12.31
N ASP A 177 -2.10 9.53 -11.70
CA ASP A 177 -1.99 9.88 -10.29
C ASP A 177 -2.61 11.23 -9.96
N TRP A 178 -2.37 12.24 -10.80
CA TRP A 178 -3.00 13.55 -10.67
C TRP A 178 -4.53 13.48 -10.75
N LEU A 179 -5.09 12.67 -11.65
CA LEU A 179 -6.55 12.50 -11.77
C LEU A 179 -7.15 11.88 -10.51
N TYR A 180 -6.52 10.85 -9.94
CA TYR A 180 -6.94 10.27 -8.67
C TYR A 180 -6.86 11.30 -7.54
N ALA A 181 -5.72 11.98 -7.39
CA ALA A 181 -5.52 13.00 -6.37
C ALA A 181 -6.55 14.15 -6.48
N ARG A 182 -6.78 14.66 -7.69
CA ARG A 182 -7.77 15.71 -7.96
C ARG A 182 -9.20 15.27 -7.63
N SER A 183 -9.51 13.98 -7.79
CA SER A 183 -10.81 13.42 -7.42
C SER A 183 -10.97 13.15 -5.93
N GLY A 184 -9.95 13.45 -5.11
CA GLY A 184 -9.94 13.14 -3.68
C GLY A 184 -9.79 11.65 -3.39
N ARG A 185 -9.27 10.87 -4.34
CA ARG A 185 -9.06 9.42 -4.21
C ARG A 185 -7.59 9.13 -3.95
N LEU A 186 -7.33 8.07 -3.17
CA LEU A 186 -5.99 7.52 -3.03
C LEU A 186 -5.51 6.94 -4.36
N LEU A 187 -4.19 6.94 -4.56
CA LEU A 187 -3.58 6.28 -5.71
C LEU A 187 -3.66 4.77 -5.48
N PRO A 188 -4.34 4.02 -6.35
CA PRO A 188 -4.33 2.57 -6.26
C PRO A 188 -2.98 2.02 -6.73
N ASN A 189 -2.62 0.83 -6.24
CA ASN A 189 -1.46 0.10 -6.75
C ASN A 189 -1.52 -0.04 -8.29
N MET A 190 -0.34 0.01 -8.93
CA MET A 190 -0.16 -0.01 -10.40
C MET A 190 -0.99 -1.09 -11.12
N LYS A 191 -1.15 -2.29 -10.52
CA LYS A 191 -1.97 -3.39 -11.07
C LYS A 191 -3.43 -2.99 -11.33
N TRP A 192 -3.96 -2.05 -10.55
CA TRP A 192 -5.38 -1.68 -10.55
C TRP A 192 -5.65 -0.30 -11.15
N LYS A 193 -4.60 0.50 -11.34
CA LYS A 193 -4.66 1.94 -11.66
C LYS A 193 -5.41 2.31 -12.94
N LEU A 194 -5.53 1.39 -13.90
CA LEU A 194 -6.30 1.61 -15.14
C LEU A 194 -7.68 0.95 -15.13
N HIS A 195 -8.07 0.33 -14.02
CA HIS A 195 -9.27 -0.51 -13.91
C HIS A 195 -10.22 -0.09 -12.77
N SER A 196 -9.96 1.04 -12.11
CA SER A 196 -10.63 1.52 -10.88
C SER A 196 -11.17 2.94 -10.94
#